data_AF-A0A7V8BQ89-F1
#
_entry.id   AF-A0A7V8BQ89-F1
#
_cell.length_a   1.000
_cell.length_b   1.000
_cell.length_c   1.000
_cell.angle_alpha   90.00
_cell.angle_beta   90.00
_cell.angle_gamma   90.00
#
_symmetry.space_group_name_H-M   'P 1'
#
loop_
_entity.id
_entity.type
_entity.pdbx_description
1 polymer ?
#
loop_
_entity_poly.entity_id
_entity_poly.type
_entity_poly.pdbx_seq_one_letter_code
_entity_poly.pdbx_strand_id
1 'polypeptide(L)'
;MANLQKFSLSCLILFLIGAVNTAPLSAQIGNGLGTGKFGTFNTYSAFAMEPGFLTMSNQGRIFASTGQSGNFATTVKNVNLYHASNNFTFVYGFMDHFDALVSIATYQDLNIRRLGSKQATTPGDLYVTVRGGSFEVMDGKIGLGAAISSRIPTGGQNNVPFEVYKSRNAEFGLLTMASLYGNPYYKDQAYLINFNLGFWYYNDNGTVVSPIKNATTSSLTESNVNSTSLQYGFGVLFPLNKVQLMLDAYGISYLTKPVKHAYSRESFTYVTPGLKYNLRSWVNFGVYVDILMTGKTDKTYYPLDQSTGVTKPGEIRDRNTGAIITKGAPNYNSWRLGFNLGFNILPVGFSSAPTEQRRKRLLDRLVEEERGAQKAANQLDKLKSVRLNAEKELEKIKLELEGGQ
;
A
#
# COMPACT_ATOMS: atom_id res chain seq x y z
N MET A 1 -36.36 -13.06 1.07
CA MET A 1 -35.44 -13.03 2.22
C MET A 1 -35.60 -14.28 3.09
N ALA A 2 -35.34 -15.47 2.54
CA ALA A 2 -35.37 -16.73 3.28
C ALA A 2 -34.50 -17.72 2.52
N ASN A 3 -33.20 -17.77 2.86
CA ASN A 3 -32.24 -18.85 2.57
C ASN A 3 -30.80 -18.41 2.94
N LEU A 4 -30.60 -17.89 4.15
CA LEU A 4 -29.28 -17.50 4.67
C LEU A 4 -29.00 -18.12 6.04
N GLN A 5 -29.58 -19.31 6.31
CA GLN A 5 -29.67 -19.87 7.66
C GLN A 5 -28.97 -21.23 7.88
N LYS A 6 -28.08 -21.65 6.97
CA LYS A 6 -27.25 -22.86 7.20
C LYS A 6 -25.79 -22.64 6.79
N PHE A 7 -25.16 -21.65 7.40
CA PHE A 7 -23.70 -21.62 7.50
C PHE A 7 -23.35 -22.23 8.86
N SER A 8 -22.92 -23.50 8.90
CA SER A 8 -22.61 -24.17 10.17
C SER A 8 -21.35 -23.57 10.80
N LEU A 9 -21.33 -23.48 12.12
CA LEU A 9 -20.17 -23.03 12.90
C LEU A 9 -18.92 -23.87 12.58
N SER A 10 -19.10 -25.14 12.19
CA SER A 10 -18.05 -26.05 11.74
C SER A 10 -17.46 -25.62 10.39
N CYS A 11 -18.25 -25.07 9.46
CA CYS A 11 -17.74 -24.45 8.23
C CYS A 11 -16.97 -23.16 8.54
N LEU A 12 -17.39 -22.36 9.52
CA LEU A 12 -16.67 -21.14 9.93
C LEU A 12 -15.31 -21.49 10.59
N ILE A 13 -15.27 -22.55 11.40
CA ILE A 13 -14.05 -23.04 12.06
C ILE A 13 -13.13 -23.77 11.08
N LEU A 14 -13.64 -24.53 10.10
CA LEU A 14 -12.86 -25.05 8.98
C LEU A 14 -12.45 -23.96 7.98
N PHE A 15 -13.16 -22.83 7.90
CA PHE A 15 -12.71 -21.64 7.17
C PHE A 15 -11.58 -20.93 7.91
N LEU A 16 -11.61 -20.89 9.26
CA LEU A 16 -10.59 -20.28 10.11
C LEU A 16 -9.33 -21.17 10.27
N ILE A 17 -9.48 -22.49 10.30
CA ILE A 17 -8.38 -23.47 10.39
C ILE A 17 -7.87 -23.87 8.98
N GLY A 18 -8.74 -23.83 7.97
CA GLY A 18 -8.40 -23.96 6.55
C GLY A 18 -7.90 -22.67 5.88
N ALA A 19 -7.93 -21.53 6.59
CA ALA A 19 -7.28 -20.27 6.20
C ALA A 19 -5.73 -20.32 6.22
N VAL A 20 -5.16 -21.52 6.26
CA VAL A 20 -3.75 -21.79 5.93
C VAL A 20 -3.54 -21.87 4.40
N ASN A 21 -4.61 -21.81 3.59
CA ASN A 21 -4.51 -21.73 2.12
C ASN A 21 -5.09 -20.41 1.59
N THR A 22 -4.21 -19.41 1.40
CA THR A 22 -4.56 -18.01 1.16
C THR A 22 -4.22 -17.54 -0.28
N ALA A 23 -5.22 -17.47 -1.18
CA ALA A 23 -5.74 -16.32 -1.97
C ALA A 23 -4.82 -15.32 -2.83
N PRO A 24 -5.07 -14.84 -4.14
CA PRO A 24 -4.40 -13.81 -5.13
C PRO A 24 -4.28 -12.20 -5.20
N LEU A 25 -3.11 -11.53 -5.20
CA LEU A 25 -2.99 -10.06 -4.98
C LEU A 25 -2.61 -9.11 -6.17
N SER A 26 -3.09 -7.85 -6.16
CA SER A 26 -2.44 -6.70 -6.84
C SER A 26 -2.05 -5.53 -5.95
N ALA A 27 -0.76 -5.26 -6.05
CA ALA A 27 -0.01 -4.16 -5.52
C ALA A 27 0.16 -3.16 -6.65
N GLN A 28 -0.15 -1.90 -6.36
CA GLN A 28 0.47 -0.74 -7.01
C GLN A 28 0.15 0.56 -6.28
N ILE A 29 -0.35 0.53 -5.04
CA ILE A 29 0.12 1.44 -4.00
C ILE A 29 0.39 0.49 -2.87
N GLY A 30 1.67 0.37 -2.55
CA GLY A 30 2.13 -0.73 -1.75
C GLY A 30 1.44 -0.75 -0.39
N ASN A 31 1.28 -1.98 0.08
CA ASN A 31 0.70 -2.32 1.36
C ASN A 31 1.20 -1.32 2.42
N GLY A 32 0.36 -0.36 2.83
CA GLY A 32 0.74 0.69 3.79
C GLY A 32 1.20 0.10 5.13
N LEU A 33 0.87 -1.18 5.31
CA LEU A 33 1.36 -2.17 6.26
C LEU A 33 2.89 -2.26 6.36
N GLY A 34 3.61 -1.83 5.33
CA GLY A 34 5.07 -1.72 5.32
C GLY A 34 5.65 -0.52 6.10
N THR A 35 4.82 0.30 6.76
CA THR A 35 5.26 1.40 7.64
C THR A 35 5.01 1.11 9.13
N GLY A 36 4.67 -0.15 9.45
CA GLY A 36 4.41 -0.54 10.84
C GLY A 36 3.13 0.07 11.40
N LYS A 37 3.25 0.84 12.48
CA LYS A 37 2.10 1.35 13.29
C LYS A 37 1.36 2.54 12.65
N PHE A 38 1.99 3.26 11.70
CA PHE A 38 1.55 4.60 11.28
C PHE A 38 0.92 4.68 9.89
N GLY A 39 1.10 3.66 9.05
CA GLY A 39 0.37 3.54 7.79
C GLY A 39 -1.02 2.96 7.98
N THR A 40 -1.85 3.17 6.97
CA THR A 40 -3.14 2.53 6.82
C THR A 40 -3.02 1.32 5.90
N PHE A 41 -4.11 0.75 5.39
CA PHE A 41 -4.06 -0.48 4.60
C PHE A 41 -3.44 -0.26 3.22
N ASN A 42 -3.78 0.87 2.58
CA ASN A 42 -3.38 1.17 1.20
C ASN A 42 -2.62 2.51 1.07
N THR A 43 -2.41 3.24 2.16
CA THR A 43 -1.66 4.52 2.17
C THR A 43 -0.44 4.41 3.10
N TYR A 44 0.74 4.70 2.56
CA TYR A 44 2.00 4.77 3.30
C TYR A 44 2.05 6.00 4.22
N SER A 45 2.53 5.80 5.44
CA SER A 45 3.05 6.91 6.25
C SER A 45 4.44 7.33 5.78
N ALA A 46 4.75 8.62 5.94
CA ALA A 46 6.09 9.14 5.81
C ALA A 46 7.07 8.60 6.87
N PHE A 47 6.60 7.83 7.87
CA PHE A 47 7.45 7.25 8.89
C PHE A 47 8.34 6.11 8.35
N ALA A 48 9.65 6.25 8.50
CA ALA A 48 10.63 5.20 8.24
C ALA A 48 10.84 4.31 9.48
N MET A 49 11.09 3.02 9.25
CA MET A 49 11.38 2.04 10.30
C MET A 49 12.70 2.37 11.00
N GLU A 50 12.75 2.17 12.31
CA GLU A 50 13.99 2.36 13.08
C GLU A 50 15.07 1.32 12.70
N PRO A 51 16.37 1.68 12.76
CA PRO A 51 17.45 0.75 12.47
C PRO A 51 17.38 -0.52 13.33
N GLY A 52 17.60 -1.67 12.69
CA GLY A 52 17.58 -2.98 13.35
C GLY A 52 16.19 -3.55 13.58
N PHE A 53 15.12 -2.82 13.27
CA PHE A 53 13.76 -3.35 13.34
C PHE A 53 13.42 -4.11 12.07
N LEU A 54 12.80 -5.27 12.26
CA LEU A 54 12.31 -6.14 11.18
C LEU A 54 10.85 -6.43 11.45
N THR A 55 10.00 -6.15 10.47
CA THR A 55 8.57 -6.49 10.55
C THR A 55 8.19 -7.35 9.37
N MET A 56 7.24 -8.25 9.60
CA MET A 56 6.61 -9.05 8.56
C MET A 56 5.11 -8.77 8.59
N SER A 57 4.51 -8.56 7.42
CA SER A 57 3.07 -8.46 7.29
C SER A 57 2.58 -9.42 6.22
N ASN A 58 1.53 -10.16 6.52
CA ASN A 58 0.73 -10.89 5.56
C ASN A 58 -0.52 -10.06 5.23
N GLN A 59 -0.86 -9.91 3.94
CA GLN A 59 -2.09 -9.24 3.53
C GLN A 59 -2.88 -10.15 2.60
N GLY A 60 -4.05 -10.56 3.08
CA GLY A 60 -5.02 -11.30 2.32
C GLY A 60 -6.08 -10.39 1.68
N ARG A 61 -6.67 -10.78 0.55
CA ARG A 61 -7.92 -10.20 0.05
C ARG A 61 -8.83 -11.27 -0.52
N ILE A 62 -10.09 -10.94 -0.75
CA ILE A 62 -11.04 -11.82 -1.43
C ILE A 62 -12.15 -11.03 -2.07
N PHE A 63 -12.53 -11.48 -3.25
CA PHE A 63 -13.67 -11.01 -4.02
C PHE A 63 -14.47 -12.23 -4.48
N ALA A 64 -15.79 -12.07 -4.43
CA ALA A 64 -16.75 -13.03 -4.92
C ALA A 64 -17.85 -12.30 -5.68
N SER A 65 -18.24 -12.83 -6.83
CA SER A 65 -19.40 -12.36 -7.58
C SER A 65 -20.11 -13.52 -8.26
N THR A 66 -21.42 -13.36 -8.48
CA THR A 66 -22.23 -14.34 -9.20
C THR A 66 -22.66 -13.74 -10.55
N GLY A 67 -22.31 -14.42 -11.63
CA GLY A 67 -22.83 -14.12 -12.96
C GLY A 67 -24.08 -14.93 -13.24
N GLN A 68 -25.14 -14.28 -13.73
CA GLN A 68 -26.32 -14.95 -14.27
C GLN A 68 -26.09 -15.29 -15.75
N SER A 69 -26.32 -16.55 -16.11
CA SER A 69 -26.34 -17.02 -17.51
C SER A 69 -27.71 -16.72 -18.13
N GLY A 70 -27.71 -16.11 -19.32
CA GLY A 70 -28.92 -15.91 -20.12
C GLY A 70 -29.36 -17.18 -20.84
N ASN A 71 -30.63 -17.20 -21.25
CA ASN A 71 -31.44 -18.34 -21.70
C ASN A 71 -30.79 -19.31 -22.71
N PHE A 72 -30.50 -20.53 -22.23
CA PHE A 72 -30.76 -21.75 -22.99
C PHE A 72 -31.78 -22.58 -22.22
N ALA A 73 -32.77 -23.10 -22.94
CA ALA A 73 -34.13 -23.42 -22.51
C ALA A 73 -34.33 -24.41 -21.32
N THR A 74 -33.31 -24.90 -20.61
CA THR A 74 -33.55 -25.84 -19.48
C THR A 74 -32.51 -25.83 -18.36
N THR A 75 -31.48 -24.97 -18.33
CA THR A 75 -30.54 -24.98 -17.18
C THR A 75 -29.89 -23.63 -16.91
N VAL A 76 -30.36 -22.92 -15.87
CA VAL A 76 -29.65 -21.76 -15.32
C VAL A 76 -28.38 -22.26 -14.64
N LYS A 77 -27.22 -22.05 -15.28
CA LYS A 77 -25.92 -22.24 -14.63
C LYS A 77 -25.45 -20.92 -14.05
N ASN A 78 -25.46 -20.80 -12.73
CA ASN A 78 -24.78 -19.71 -12.04
C ASN A 78 -23.27 -19.90 -12.22
N VAL A 79 -22.59 -18.87 -12.74
CA VAL A 79 -21.13 -18.85 -12.78
C VAL A 79 -20.65 -18.04 -11.58
N ASN A 80 -20.00 -18.70 -10.64
CA ASN A 80 -19.37 -17.99 -9.53
C ASN A 80 -17.97 -17.55 -9.97
N LEU A 81 -17.64 -16.29 -9.75
CA LEU A 81 -16.32 -15.72 -9.94
C LEU A 81 -15.71 -15.45 -8.58
N TYR A 82 -14.52 -15.97 -8.35
CA TYR A 82 -13.74 -15.72 -7.15
C TYR A 82 -12.33 -15.30 -7.53
N HIS A 83 -11.85 -14.31 -6.79
CA HIS A 83 -10.50 -13.83 -6.86
C HIS A 83 -10.07 -13.54 -5.43
N ALA A 84 -9.23 -14.39 -4.86
CA ALA A 84 -8.71 -14.20 -3.51
C ALA A 84 -7.39 -13.36 -3.56
N SER A 85 -6.63 -12.94 -2.51
CA SER A 85 -5.27 -12.30 -2.43
C SER A 85 -4.38 -12.65 -1.27
N ASN A 86 -3.05 -12.67 -1.47
CA ASN A 86 -2.05 -12.92 -0.44
C ASN A 86 -0.65 -12.48 -0.85
N ASN A 87 -0.09 -11.62 0.00
CA ASN A 87 1.30 -11.20 -0.03
C ASN A 87 1.93 -11.32 1.34
N PHE A 88 3.22 -11.63 1.32
CA PHE A 88 4.09 -11.35 2.44
C PHE A 88 4.93 -10.11 2.12
N THR A 89 5.10 -9.25 3.12
CA THR A 89 5.98 -8.09 3.04
C THR A 89 6.89 -8.11 4.25
N PHE A 90 8.19 -7.99 4.02
CA PHE A 90 9.21 -7.80 5.02
C PHE A 90 9.69 -6.35 4.95
N VAL A 91 9.86 -5.71 6.09
CA VAL A 91 10.39 -4.35 6.20
C VAL A 91 11.53 -4.35 7.18
N TYR A 92 12.69 -3.88 6.75
CA TYR A 92 13.88 -3.78 7.57
C TYR A 92 14.40 -2.34 7.59
N GLY A 93 14.44 -1.74 8.78
CA GLY A 93 15.14 -0.47 8.98
C GLY A 93 16.64 -0.72 9.06
N PHE A 94 17.40 -0.19 8.11
CA PHE A 94 18.85 -0.43 8.03
C PHE A 94 19.69 0.81 8.39
N MET A 95 19.09 2.00 8.36
CA MET A 95 19.74 3.26 8.72
C MET A 95 18.69 4.25 9.23
N ASP A 96 19.11 5.25 10.01
CA ASP A 96 18.21 6.31 10.43
C ASP A 96 17.55 6.94 9.20
N HIS A 97 16.23 7.08 9.23
CA HIS A 97 15.41 7.57 8.12
C HIS A 97 15.29 6.64 6.91
N PHE A 98 15.92 5.46 6.89
CA PHE A 98 15.86 4.56 5.73
C PHE A 98 15.48 3.13 6.08
N ASP A 99 14.57 2.59 5.27
CA ASP A 99 14.18 1.20 5.34
C ASP A 99 14.04 0.57 3.95
N ALA A 100 14.15 -0.75 3.91
CA ALA A 100 13.97 -1.57 2.73
C ALA A 100 12.76 -2.47 2.93
N LEU A 101 11.93 -2.58 1.89
CA LEU A 101 10.78 -3.46 1.85
C LEU A 101 10.96 -4.49 0.76
N VAL A 102 10.67 -5.75 1.09
CA VAL A 102 10.61 -6.84 0.13
C VAL A 102 9.23 -7.48 0.23
N SER A 103 8.46 -7.44 -0.85
CA SER A 103 7.14 -8.08 -0.91
C SER A 103 7.12 -9.18 -1.96
N ILE A 104 6.55 -10.32 -1.60
CA ILE A 104 6.39 -11.47 -2.47
C ILE A 104 4.90 -11.77 -2.56
N ALA A 105 4.38 -11.78 -3.79
CA ALA A 105 3.05 -12.34 -4.03
C ALA A 105 3.14 -13.86 -3.90
N THR A 106 2.53 -14.43 -2.86
CA THR A 106 2.71 -15.84 -2.54
C THR A 106 1.72 -16.75 -3.22
N TYR A 107 0.54 -16.26 -3.56
CA TYR A 107 -0.47 -17.08 -4.22
C TYR A 107 -1.35 -16.20 -5.07
N GLN A 108 -1.79 -16.71 -6.23
CA GLN A 108 -2.81 -16.11 -7.09
C GLN A 108 -3.63 -17.09 -7.95
N ASP A 109 -4.83 -17.45 -7.48
CA ASP A 109 -5.93 -18.19 -8.12
C ASP A 109 -7.17 -17.39 -8.62
N LEU A 110 -7.39 -17.48 -9.93
CA LEU A 110 -8.65 -17.13 -10.57
C LEU A 110 -9.40 -18.41 -10.89
N ASN A 111 -10.62 -18.56 -10.39
CA ASN A 111 -11.45 -19.75 -10.68
C ASN A 111 -12.02 -19.76 -12.12
N ILE A 112 -11.33 -19.16 -13.08
CA ILE A 112 -11.72 -19.07 -14.49
C ILE A 112 -11.13 -20.26 -15.25
N ARG A 113 -11.76 -21.43 -15.10
CA ARG A 113 -11.34 -22.71 -15.71
C ARG A 113 -11.11 -22.69 -17.23
N ARG A 114 -11.60 -21.67 -17.96
CA ARG A 114 -11.50 -21.56 -19.43
C ARG A 114 -10.33 -20.71 -19.94
N LEU A 115 -9.60 -19.98 -19.08
CA LEU A 115 -8.40 -19.24 -19.48
C LEU A 115 -7.14 -20.14 -19.58
N GLY A 116 -7.30 -21.47 -19.51
CA GLY A 116 -6.17 -22.41 -19.56
C GLY A 116 -5.31 -22.45 -18.28
N SER A 117 -5.58 -21.58 -17.31
CA SER A 117 -4.90 -21.54 -16.01
C SER A 117 -5.47 -22.61 -15.06
N LYS A 118 -5.02 -23.87 -15.21
CA LYS A 118 -5.24 -24.90 -14.16
C LYS A 118 -4.42 -24.66 -12.89
N GLN A 119 -3.64 -23.58 -12.83
CA GLN A 119 -2.64 -23.37 -11.80
C GLN A 119 -2.83 -22.00 -11.18
N ALA A 120 -2.98 -21.99 -9.86
CA ALA A 120 -2.67 -20.81 -9.07
C ALA A 120 -1.24 -20.37 -9.43
N THR A 121 -1.06 -19.08 -9.67
CA THR A 121 0.27 -18.52 -9.87
C THR A 121 0.94 -18.43 -8.50
N THR A 122 1.98 -19.22 -8.31
CA THR A 122 2.71 -19.33 -7.06
C THR A 122 4.14 -19.79 -7.37
N PRO A 123 5.17 -19.02 -6.99
CA PRO A 123 5.10 -17.64 -6.49
C PRO A 123 4.70 -16.66 -7.61
N GLY A 124 4.21 -15.49 -7.21
CA GLY A 124 4.00 -14.34 -8.08
C GLY A 124 5.25 -13.46 -8.17
N ASP A 125 5.03 -12.17 -8.43
CA ASP A 125 6.12 -11.20 -8.60
C ASP A 125 6.75 -10.77 -7.27
N LEU A 126 8.02 -10.38 -7.37
CA LEU A 126 8.81 -9.80 -6.30
C LEU A 126 8.77 -8.27 -6.41
N TYR A 127 8.57 -7.59 -5.29
CA TYR A 127 8.62 -6.14 -5.17
C TYR A 127 9.72 -5.76 -4.20
N VAL A 128 10.57 -4.82 -4.60
CA VAL A 128 11.63 -4.29 -3.76
C VAL A 128 11.45 -2.78 -3.70
N THR A 129 11.44 -2.23 -2.49
CA THR A 129 11.30 -0.80 -2.26
C THR A 129 12.38 -0.34 -1.30
N VAL A 130 13.01 0.78 -1.59
CA VAL A 130 13.83 1.53 -0.64
C VAL A 130 13.11 2.82 -0.33
N ARG A 131 12.94 3.13 0.96
CA ARG A 131 12.23 4.30 1.43
C ARG A 131 13.13 5.15 2.31
N GLY A 132 13.12 6.46 2.06
CA GLY A 132 13.59 7.49 2.97
C GLY A 132 12.39 8.21 3.61
N GLY A 133 12.39 8.41 4.92
CA GLY A 133 11.25 8.98 5.62
C GLY A 133 11.60 9.51 7.01
N SER A 134 10.56 9.88 7.77
CA SER A 134 10.68 10.54 9.07
C SER A 134 11.43 11.87 9.00
N PHE A 135 11.38 12.56 7.85
CA PHE A 135 11.88 13.93 7.74
C PHE A 135 10.84 14.89 8.28
N GLU A 136 11.11 15.45 9.44
CA GLU A 136 10.12 16.18 10.23
C GLU A 136 10.25 17.69 10.04
N VAL A 137 9.13 18.37 9.79
CA VAL A 137 9.03 19.83 9.67
C VAL A 137 7.88 20.35 10.53
N MET A 138 7.87 21.67 10.80
CA MET A 138 6.87 22.34 11.63
C MET A 138 6.76 21.69 13.02
N ASP A 139 7.88 21.62 13.75
CA ASP A 139 7.99 21.00 15.08
C ASP A 139 7.49 19.55 15.11
N GLY A 140 7.79 18.81 14.04
CA GLY A 140 7.43 17.40 13.91
C GLY A 140 5.96 17.12 13.65
N LYS A 141 5.13 18.15 13.38
CA LYS A 141 3.72 17.98 13.00
C LYS A 141 3.55 17.39 11.61
N ILE A 142 4.50 17.64 10.71
CA ILE A 142 4.49 17.08 9.35
C ILE A 142 5.73 16.22 9.15
N GLY A 143 5.52 14.97 8.76
CA GLY A 143 6.55 14.05 8.29
C GLY A 143 6.55 13.98 6.77
N LEU A 144 7.72 13.99 6.17
CA LEU A 144 7.94 13.85 4.73
C LEU A 144 8.78 12.60 4.44
N GLY A 145 8.58 12.03 3.26
CA GLY A 145 9.36 10.89 2.80
C GLY A 145 9.23 10.67 1.29
N ALA A 146 10.12 9.84 0.77
CA ALA A 146 10.07 9.36 -0.60
C ALA A 146 10.51 7.88 -0.66
N ALA A 147 10.03 7.16 -1.66
CA ALA A 147 10.42 5.77 -1.89
C ALA A 147 10.63 5.50 -3.38
N ILE A 148 11.61 4.68 -3.69
CA ILE A 148 11.84 4.12 -5.02
C ILE A 148 11.51 2.65 -4.94
N SER A 149 10.66 2.19 -5.86
CA SER A 149 10.18 0.82 -5.91
C SER A 149 10.48 0.20 -7.25
N SER A 150 10.73 -1.11 -7.26
CA SER A 150 10.80 -1.91 -8.46
C SER A 150 9.97 -3.17 -8.31
N ARG A 151 9.29 -3.56 -9.39
CA ARG A 151 8.67 -4.88 -9.53
C ARG A 151 9.53 -5.72 -10.44
N ILE A 152 9.89 -6.90 -9.98
CA ILE A 152 10.65 -7.90 -10.72
C ILE A 152 9.65 -9.01 -11.11
N PRO A 153 9.41 -9.24 -12.42
CA PRO A 153 8.37 -10.13 -12.92
C PRO A 153 8.79 -11.60 -12.79
N THR A 154 8.86 -12.11 -11.56
CA THR A 154 9.16 -13.52 -11.26
C THR A 154 7.97 -14.45 -11.43
N GLY A 155 6.75 -13.90 -11.53
CA GLY A 155 5.51 -14.66 -11.69
C GLY A 155 5.36 -15.30 -13.08
N GLY A 156 4.72 -16.46 -13.12
CA GLY A 156 4.48 -17.20 -14.37
C GLY A 156 3.36 -16.63 -15.27
N GLN A 157 2.55 -15.71 -14.75
CA GLN A 157 1.49 -15.02 -15.52
C GLN A 157 1.59 -13.52 -15.27
N ASN A 158 1.25 -12.77 -16.32
CA ASN A 158 1.07 -11.33 -16.32
C ASN A 158 -0.36 -11.02 -16.81
N ASN A 159 -0.75 -9.75 -16.80
CA ASN A 159 -2.06 -9.33 -17.30
C ASN A 159 -3.23 -10.12 -16.69
N VAL A 160 -3.31 -10.13 -15.36
CA VAL A 160 -4.32 -10.89 -14.62
C VAL A 160 -5.56 -9.99 -14.41
N PRO A 161 -6.78 -10.44 -14.73
CA PRO A 161 -8.00 -9.65 -14.43
C PRO A 161 -8.22 -9.53 -12.93
N PHE A 162 -9.02 -8.55 -12.50
CA PHE A 162 -9.26 -8.21 -11.08
C PHE A 162 -8.09 -7.56 -10.37
N GLU A 163 -6.98 -7.40 -11.08
CA GLU A 163 -5.73 -6.89 -10.57
C GLU A 163 -5.29 -5.66 -11.32
N VAL A 164 -4.55 -4.79 -10.64
CA VAL A 164 -3.84 -3.72 -11.34
C VAL A 164 -2.95 -4.30 -12.44
N TYR A 165 -2.90 -3.61 -13.57
CA TYR A 165 -2.07 -4.00 -14.70
C TYR A 165 -0.62 -4.23 -14.29
N LYS A 166 -0.04 -5.28 -14.86
CA LYS A 166 1.32 -5.76 -14.60
C LYS A 166 1.92 -6.13 -15.95
N SER A 167 2.97 -5.43 -16.34
CA SER A 167 3.78 -5.75 -17.53
C SER A 167 4.55 -7.05 -17.35
N ARG A 168 5.13 -7.59 -18.43
CA ARG A 168 6.01 -8.77 -18.36
C ARG A 168 7.44 -8.46 -17.91
N ASN A 169 7.83 -7.19 -17.95
CA ASN A 169 9.18 -6.74 -17.68
C ASN A 169 9.27 -6.09 -16.30
N ALA A 170 10.50 -5.72 -15.92
CA ALA A 170 10.74 -4.95 -14.71
C ALA A 170 10.04 -3.59 -14.78
N GLU A 171 9.46 -3.18 -13.67
CA GLU A 171 8.79 -1.88 -13.53
C GLU A 171 9.46 -1.06 -12.44
N PHE A 172 9.28 0.25 -12.50
CA PHE A 172 9.87 1.18 -11.55
C PHE A 172 8.85 2.23 -11.13
N GLY A 173 8.91 2.63 -9.87
CA GLY A 173 8.06 3.65 -9.33
C GLY A 173 8.78 4.58 -8.38
N LEU A 174 8.35 5.83 -8.38
CA LEU A 174 8.72 6.84 -7.40
C LEU A 174 7.47 7.19 -6.60
N LEU A 175 7.57 7.22 -5.28
CA LEU A 175 6.49 7.60 -4.38
C LEU A 175 6.97 8.72 -3.48
N THR A 176 6.13 9.74 -3.29
CA THR A 176 6.31 10.79 -2.28
C THR A 176 5.24 10.64 -1.21
N MET A 177 5.59 10.97 0.02
CA MET A 177 4.76 10.72 1.19
C MET A 177 4.77 11.95 2.10
N ALA A 178 3.60 12.31 2.60
CA ALA A 178 3.44 13.30 3.66
C ALA A 178 2.51 12.74 4.74
N SER A 179 2.84 12.97 6.01
CA SER A 179 2.03 12.58 7.16
C SER A 179 1.81 13.77 8.08
N LEU A 180 0.56 14.10 8.39
CA LEU A 180 0.21 15.06 9.42
C LEU A 180 -0.09 14.32 10.72
N TYR A 181 0.58 14.69 11.79
CA TYR A 181 0.43 14.12 13.12
C TYR A 181 -0.42 15.03 14.00
N GLY A 182 -1.54 14.52 14.53
CA GLY A 182 -2.37 15.26 15.48
C GLY A 182 -1.64 15.63 16.77
N ASN A 183 -0.64 14.82 17.16
CA ASN A 183 0.29 15.12 18.22
C ASN A 183 1.70 14.65 17.81
N PRO A 184 2.69 15.57 17.65
CA PRO A 184 4.04 15.21 17.22
C PRO A 184 4.81 14.39 18.26
N TYR A 185 4.50 14.51 19.55
CA TYR A 185 5.17 13.78 20.63
C TYR A 185 4.60 12.37 20.85
N TYR A 186 3.29 12.21 20.63
CA TYR A 186 2.56 10.95 20.81
C TYR A 186 1.88 10.51 19.50
N LYS A 187 2.69 10.35 18.44
CA LYS A 187 2.23 10.01 17.08
C LYS A 187 1.37 8.75 17.02
N ASP A 188 1.49 7.89 18.02
CA ASP A 188 0.82 6.60 18.09
C ASP A 188 -0.48 6.60 18.90
N GLN A 189 -0.78 7.72 19.57
CA GLN A 189 -1.98 7.96 20.36
C GLN A 189 -2.87 9.06 19.78
N ALA A 190 -2.39 9.78 18.77
CA ALA A 190 -3.15 10.82 18.08
C ALA A 190 -3.59 10.37 16.68
N TYR A 191 -4.59 11.08 16.13
CA TYR A 191 -4.98 10.87 14.75
C TYR A 191 -3.83 11.19 13.80
N LEU A 192 -3.83 10.54 12.65
CA LEU A 192 -2.76 10.65 11.66
C LEU A 192 -3.37 10.68 10.27
N ILE A 193 -2.95 11.64 9.45
CA ILE A 193 -3.42 11.80 8.08
C ILE A 193 -2.22 11.57 7.16
N ASN A 194 -2.35 10.64 6.22
CA ASN A 194 -1.34 10.28 5.24
C ASN A 194 -1.76 10.73 3.85
N PHE A 195 -0.81 11.26 3.11
CA PHE A 195 -0.95 11.58 1.69
C PHE A 195 0.19 10.93 0.93
N ASN A 196 -0.14 10.29 -0.19
CA ASN A 196 0.84 9.72 -1.11
C ASN A 196 0.55 10.18 -2.53
N LEU A 197 1.63 10.49 -3.24
CA LEU A 197 1.60 10.75 -4.66
C LEU A 197 2.80 10.05 -5.30
N GLY A 198 2.53 9.20 -6.28
CA GLY A 198 3.53 8.40 -6.94
C GLY A 198 3.39 8.42 -8.45
N PHE A 199 4.49 8.05 -9.10
CA PHE A 199 4.59 7.83 -10.52
C PHE A 199 5.11 6.40 -10.74
N TRP A 200 4.52 5.70 -11.70
CA TRP A 200 4.89 4.33 -12.04
C TRP A 200 5.10 4.18 -13.53
N TYR A 201 6.20 3.54 -13.88
CA TYR A 201 6.63 3.25 -15.23
C TYR A 201 6.55 1.74 -15.48
N TYR A 202 5.76 1.35 -16.48
CA TYR A 202 5.61 -0.02 -16.90
C TYR A 202 6.47 -0.21 -18.16
N ASN A 203 7.46 -1.09 -18.09
CA ASN A 203 8.35 -1.35 -19.22
C ASN A 203 7.72 -2.35 -20.21
N ASP A 204 6.53 -2.05 -20.73
CA ASP A 204 5.76 -2.99 -21.55
C ASP A 204 6.03 -2.89 -23.06
N ASN A 205 6.77 -1.89 -23.56
CA ASN A 205 7.09 -1.78 -24.98
C ASN A 205 7.79 -3.04 -25.53
N GLY A 206 7.31 -3.55 -26.66
CA GLY A 206 7.77 -4.80 -27.27
C GLY A 206 7.37 -6.06 -26.51
N THR A 207 6.56 -5.96 -25.45
CA THR A 207 6.08 -7.14 -24.72
C THR A 207 4.71 -7.58 -25.21
N VAL A 208 4.55 -8.90 -25.34
CA VAL A 208 3.24 -9.50 -25.58
C VAL A 208 2.40 -9.45 -24.31
N VAL A 209 1.22 -8.83 -24.43
CA VAL A 209 0.21 -8.78 -23.38
C VAL A 209 -0.83 -9.86 -23.66
N SER A 210 -0.59 -11.07 -23.14
CA SER A 210 -1.54 -12.18 -23.24
C SER A 210 -1.70 -12.90 -21.90
N PRO A 211 -2.95 -13.18 -21.47
CA PRO A 211 -3.20 -14.00 -20.29
C PRO A 211 -2.84 -15.48 -20.50
N ILE A 212 -2.61 -15.94 -21.74
CA ILE A 212 -2.40 -17.35 -22.08
C ILE A 212 -0.98 -17.56 -22.63
N LYS A 213 -0.21 -18.42 -21.94
CA LYS A 213 1.19 -18.76 -22.28
C LYS A 213 1.38 -19.41 -23.66
N ASN A 214 0.31 -19.91 -24.28
CA ASN A 214 0.31 -20.69 -25.53
C ASN A 214 -0.57 -20.10 -26.65
N ALA A 215 -0.95 -18.81 -26.57
CA ALA A 215 -1.61 -18.17 -27.71
C ALA A 215 -0.65 -18.15 -28.92
N THR A 216 -1.13 -18.54 -30.10
CA THR A 216 -0.33 -18.57 -31.33
C THR A 216 0.17 -17.16 -31.65
N THR A 217 1.44 -17.04 -32.02
CA THR A 217 2.18 -15.77 -32.22
C THR A 217 1.53 -14.80 -33.19
N SER A 218 0.67 -15.27 -34.11
CA SER A 218 0.00 -14.46 -35.11
C SER A 218 -1.16 -13.59 -34.59
N SER A 219 -1.65 -13.81 -33.36
CA SER A 219 -2.79 -13.07 -32.79
C SER A 219 -2.42 -12.20 -31.58
N LEU A 220 -1.13 -12.11 -31.26
CA LEU A 220 -0.62 -11.44 -30.06
C LEU A 220 -0.27 -9.99 -30.39
N THR A 221 -0.96 -9.05 -29.73
CA THR A 221 -0.62 -7.62 -29.86
C THR A 221 0.50 -7.30 -28.88
N GLU A 222 1.67 -6.99 -29.42
CA GLU A 222 2.75 -6.40 -28.64
C GLU A 222 2.36 -4.99 -28.19
N SER A 223 2.77 -4.59 -26.99
CA SER A 223 2.67 -3.18 -26.62
C SER A 223 3.64 -2.39 -27.50
N ASN A 224 3.16 -1.30 -28.07
CA ASN A 224 3.95 -0.37 -28.88
C ASN A 224 4.39 0.88 -28.09
N VAL A 225 4.00 0.96 -26.82
CA VAL A 225 4.30 2.08 -25.93
C VAL A 225 4.61 1.56 -24.54
N ASN A 226 5.42 2.34 -23.80
CA ASN A 226 5.58 2.15 -22.36
C ASN A 226 4.44 2.85 -21.63
N SER A 227 3.68 2.08 -20.86
CA SER A 227 2.59 2.62 -20.04
C SER A 227 3.15 3.38 -18.84
N THR A 228 2.39 4.35 -18.37
CA THR A 228 2.74 5.15 -17.19
C THR A 228 1.50 5.51 -16.40
N SER A 229 1.63 5.56 -15.07
CA SER A 229 0.52 5.92 -14.20
C SER A 229 0.93 6.83 -13.05
N LEU A 230 -0.02 7.67 -12.65
CA LEU A 230 0.00 8.41 -11.40
C LEU A 230 -0.75 7.60 -10.34
N GLN A 231 -0.09 7.35 -9.23
CA GLN A 231 -0.62 6.65 -8.07
C GLN A 231 -0.91 7.66 -6.98
N TYR A 232 -2.07 7.58 -6.33
CA TYR A 232 -2.41 8.48 -5.23
C TYR A 232 -3.09 7.74 -4.08
N GLY A 233 -2.80 8.18 -2.87
CA GLY A 233 -3.36 7.63 -1.64
C GLY A 233 -3.63 8.74 -0.64
N PHE A 234 -4.76 8.65 0.04
CA PHE A 234 -5.13 9.49 1.17
C PHE A 234 -5.63 8.57 2.27
N GLY A 235 -5.07 8.65 3.47
CA GLY A 235 -5.41 7.76 4.57
C GLY A 235 -5.60 8.53 5.87
N VAL A 236 -6.63 8.20 6.62
CA VAL A 236 -6.85 8.71 7.98
C VAL A 236 -6.83 7.54 8.94
N LEU A 237 -6.04 7.67 10.01
CA LEU A 237 -5.94 6.72 11.10
C LEU A 237 -6.39 7.39 12.39
N PHE A 238 -7.36 6.80 13.07
CA PHE A 238 -7.86 7.23 14.37
C PHE A 238 -7.58 6.15 15.43
N PRO A 239 -6.64 6.36 16.36
CA PRO A 239 -6.29 5.36 17.37
C PRO A 239 -7.32 5.33 18.51
N LEU A 240 -7.72 4.12 18.90
CA LEU A 240 -8.63 3.78 20.00
C LEU A 240 -7.97 2.72 20.89
N ASN A 241 -7.08 3.10 21.81
CA ASN A 241 -6.34 2.16 22.68
C ASN A 241 -5.69 1.00 21.90
N LYS A 242 -6.35 -0.17 21.82
CA LYS A 242 -5.89 -1.35 21.07
C LYS A 242 -6.44 -1.44 19.64
N VAL A 243 -7.52 -0.73 19.35
CA VAL A 243 -8.13 -0.65 18.02
C VAL A 243 -7.62 0.60 17.31
N GLN A 244 -7.45 0.56 16.01
CA GLN A 244 -7.20 1.71 15.15
C GLN A 244 -8.25 1.68 14.05
N LEU A 245 -9.05 2.75 13.95
CA LEU A 245 -9.98 2.93 12.84
C LEU A 245 -9.22 3.55 11.68
N MET A 246 -9.48 3.07 10.47
CA MET A 246 -8.78 3.51 9.27
C MET A 246 -9.78 3.79 8.16
N LEU A 247 -9.52 4.84 7.41
CA LEU A 247 -10.22 5.15 6.17
C LEU A 247 -9.19 5.56 5.12
N ASP A 248 -9.11 4.79 4.05
CA ASP A 248 -8.27 5.11 2.89
C ASP A 248 -9.12 5.49 1.67
N ALA A 249 -8.57 6.35 0.82
CA ALA A 249 -8.96 6.54 -0.56
C ALA A 249 -7.70 6.43 -1.41
N TYR A 250 -7.65 5.45 -2.31
CA TYR A 250 -6.45 5.21 -3.12
C TYR A 250 -6.82 4.82 -4.55
N GLY A 251 -5.93 5.07 -5.49
CA GLY A 251 -6.23 4.81 -6.89
C GLY A 251 -5.07 5.03 -7.84
N ILE A 252 -5.35 4.77 -9.11
CA ILE A 252 -4.39 4.88 -10.20
C ILE A 252 -5.05 5.64 -11.35
N SER A 253 -4.34 6.66 -11.85
CA SER A 253 -4.68 7.39 -13.07
C SER A 253 -3.62 7.12 -14.14
N TYR A 254 -3.99 6.56 -15.29
CA TYR A 254 -3.02 6.29 -16.35
C TYR A 254 -2.74 7.56 -17.14
N LEU A 255 -1.47 7.94 -17.23
CA LEU A 255 -0.99 9.00 -18.12
C LEU A 255 -0.86 8.44 -19.53
N THR A 256 -0.19 7.29 -19.65
CA THR A 256 -0.16 6.47 -20.87
C THR A 256 -0.77 5.12 -20.54
N LYS A 257 -1.88 4.80 -21.21
CA LYS A 257 -2.62 3.56 -20.94
C LYS A 257 -1.90 2.34 -21.53
N PRO A 258 -2.03 1.18 -20.87
CA PRO A 258 -1.70 -0.11 -21.46
C PRO A 258 -2.36 -0.34 -22.81
N VAL A 259 -1.74 -1.22 -23.60
CA VAL A 259 -2.26 -1.70 -24.89
C VAL A 259 -3.71 -2.16 -24.75
N LYS A 260 -4.47 -2.11 -25.84
CA LYS A 260 -5.94 -2.31 -25.81
C LYS A 260 -6.40 -3.64 -25.22
N HIS A 261 -5.57 -4.68 -25.24
CA HIS A 261 -5.88 -6.01 -24.72
C HIS A 261 -5.44 -6.24 -23.26
N ALA A 262 -4.77 -5.26 -22.65
CA ALA A 262 -4.41 -5.32 -21.25
C ALA A 262 -5.66 -5.20 -20.37
N TYR A 263 -5.85 -6.17 -19.47
CA TYR A 263 -6.81 -6.06 -18.38
C TYR A 263 -6.44 -4.87 -17.49
N SER A 264 -7.46 -4.25 -16.90
CA SER A 264 -7.29 -3.20 -15.89
C SER A 264 -6.53 -1.97 -16.41
N ARG A 265 -6.68 -1.69 -17.71
CA ARG A 265 -6.13 -0.50 -18.37
C ARG A 265 -6.92 0.79 -18.12
N GLU A 266 -8.05 0.68 -17.42
CA GLU A 266 -8.81 1.79 -16.90
C GLU A 266 -8.28 2.29 -15.55
N SER A 267 -8.44 3.58 -15.31
CA SER A 267 -8.15 4.23 -14.02
C SER A 267 -9.24 3.94 -13.01
N PHE A 268 -8.86 3.83 -11.74
CA PHE A 268 -9.78 3.50 -10.65
C PHE A 268 -9.43 4.25 -9.36
N THR A 269 -10.42 4.30 -8.47
CA THR A 269 -10.31 4.76 -7.09
C THR A 269 -11.12 3.84 -6.21
N TYR A 270 -10.53 3.33 -5.14
CA TYR A 270 -11.20 2.65 -4.05
C TYR A 270 -11.29 3.56 -2.82
N VAL A 271 -12.36 3.38 -2.05
CA VAL A 271 -12.45 3.84 -0.66
C VAL A 271 -12.48 2.62 0.23
N THR A 272 -11.68 2.65 1.30
CA THR A 272 -11.41 1.49 2.14
C THR A 272 -11.56 1.85 3.62
N PRO A 273 -12.76 1.70 4.18
CA PRO A 273 -12.91 1.62 5.63
C PRO A 273 -12.29 0.34 6.16
N GLY A 274 -11.70 0.41 7.35
CA GLY A 274 -11.22 -0.76 8.04
C GLY A 274 -10.84 -0.49 9.48
N LEU A 275 -10.44 -1.56 10.17
CA LEU A 275 -9.95 -1.49 11.53
C LEU A 275 -8.75 -2.42 11.71
N LYS A 276 -7.84 -2.01 12.58
CA LYS A 276 -6.67 -2.78 12.99
C LYS A 276 -6.69 -2.95 14.50
N TYR A 277 -6.54 -4.18 14.96
CA TYR A 277 -6.48 -4.56 16.35
C TYR A 277 -5.07 -5.00 16.74
N ASN A 278 -4.46 -4.29 17.69
CA ASN A 278 -3.17 -4.62 18.26
C ASN A 278 -3.38 -5.59 19.43
N LEU A 279 -3.28 -6.89 19.16
CA LEU A 279 -3.41 -7.94 20.17
C LEU A 279 -2.28 -7.83 21.21
N ARG A 280 -1.06 -7.61 20.71
CA ARG A 280 0.16 -7.37 21.49
C ARG A 280 0.98 -6.28 20.78
N SER A 281 2.03 -5.78 21.44
CA SER A 281 2.97 -4.83 20.83
C SER A 281 3.65 -5.36 19.56
N TRP A 282 3.71 -6.69 19.40
CA TRP A 282 4.36 -7.37 18.29
C TRP A 282 3.41 -8.12 17.36
N VAL A 283 2.10 -8.15 17.65
CA VAL A 283 1.07 -8.77 16.77
C VAL A 283 -0.09 -7.83 16.56
N ASN A 284 -0.44 -7.62 15.30
CA ASN A 284 -1.65 -6.91 14.92
C ASN A 284 -2.45 -7.68 13.86
N PHE A 285 -3.76 -7.50 13.90
CA PHE A 285 -4.70 -8.07 12.95
C PHE A 285 -5.54 -6.94 12.35
N GLY A 286 -5.75 -6.94 11.05
CA GLY A 286 -6.55 -5.92 10.36
C GLY A 286 -7.61 -6.54 9.46
N VAL A 287 -8.75 -5.85 9.36
CA VAL A 287 -9.82 -6.17 8.42
C VAL A 287 -10.27 -4.88 7.75
N TYR A 288 -10.48 -4.93 6.44
CA TYR A 288 -10.93 -3.78 5.66
C TYR A 288 -11.80 -4.22 4.49
N VAL A 289 -12.57 -3.28 3.94
CA VAL A 289 -13.37 -3.52 2.74
C VAL A 289 -13.02 -2.45 1.72
N ASP A 290 -12.48 -2.83 0.57
CA ASP A 290 -12.29 -1.91 -0.55
C ASP A 290 -13.62 -1.77 -1.30
N ILE A 291 -14.07 -0.53 -1.57
CA ILE A 291 -15.29 -0.22 -2.32
C ILE A 291 -14.93 0.61 -3.55
N LEU A 292 -15.25 0.12 -4.75
CA LEU A 292 -14.87 0.76 -6.01
C LEU A 292 -15.72 2.00 -6.27
N MET A 293 -15.08 3.17 -6.27
CA MET A 293 -15.73 4.45 -6.53
C MET A 293 -15.72 4.80 -8.02
N THR A 294 -14.57 4.63 -8.70
CA THR A 294 -14.38 4.92 -10.12
C THR A 294 -13.74 3.73 -10.84
N GLY A 295 -13.77 3.67 -12.17
CA GLY A 295 -13.19 2.54 -12.93
C GLY A 295 -14.12 1.34 -13.17
N LYS A 296 -15.44 1.54 -13.05
CA LYS A 296 -16.45 0.51 -13.34
C LYS A 296 -16.58 0.17 -14.84
N THR A 297 -16.20 1.10 -15.70
CA THR A 297 -16.26 0.95 -17.15
C THR A 297 -14.99 0.28 -17.65
N ASP A 298 -15.13 -0.98 -18.04
CA ASP A 298 -14.08 -1.78 -18.66
C ASP A 298 -13.62 -1.16 -19.99
N LYS A 299 -12.31 -0.90 -20.12
CA LYS A 299 -11.69 -0.33 -21.33
C LYS A 299 -10.86 -1.34 -22.10
N THR A 300 -10.85 -2.60 -21.66
CA THR A 300 -10.15 -3.71 -22.31
C THR A 300 -10.92 -4.12 -23.55
N TYR A 301 -10.21 -4.26 -24.65
CA TYR A 301 -10.76 -4.75 -25.91
C TYR A 301 -10.63 -6.28 -25.96
N TYR A 302 -11.78 -6.94 -26.06
CA TYR A 302 -11.90 -8.39 -26.17
C TYR A 302 -12.17 -8.74 -27.64
N PRO A 303 -11.18 -9.32 -28.35
CA PRO A 303 -11.39 -9.79 -29.71
C PRO A 303 -12.48 -10.86 -29.73
N LEU A 304 -13.31 -10.86 -30.78
CA LEU A 304 -14.30 -11.92 -30.99
C LEU A 304 -13.64 -13.26 -31.32
N ASP A 305 -12.43 -13.22 -31.88
CA ASP A 305 -11.63 -14.40 -32.17
C ASP A 305 -10.96 -14.94 -30.89
N GLN A 306 -11.43 -16.12 -30.47
CA GLN A 306 -10.93 -16.85 -29.30
C GLN A 306 -9.46 -17.28 -29.46
N SER A 307 -8.88 -17.21 -30.66
CA SER A 307 -7.44 -17.47 -30.91
C SER A 307 -6.53 -16.56 -30.09
N THR A 308 -6.98 -15.35 -29.78
CA THR A 308 -6.22 -14.33 -29.02
C THR A 308 -6.09 -14.64 -27.52
N GLY A 309 -6.97 -15.50 -26.98
CA GLY A 309 -6.97 -15.87 -25.56
C GLY A 309 -7.45 -14.79 -24.58
N VAL A 310 -7.86 -13.61 -25.07
CA VAL A 310 -8.31 -12.49 -24.22
C VAL A 310 -9.84 -12.47 -24.17
N THR A 311 -10.42 -12.97 -23.07
CA THR A 311 -11.88 -12.97 -22.86
C THR A 311 -12.25 -12.17 -21.63
N LYS A 312 -13.43 -11.55 -21.65
CA LYS A 312 -13.92 -10.83 -20.49
C LYS A 312 -14.10 -11.79 -19.30
N PRO A 313 -13.67 -11.43 -18.07
CA PRO A 313 -13.68 -12.35 -16.93
C PRO A 313 -15.09 -12.91 -16.66
N GLY A 314 -15.23 -14.24 -16.66
CA GLY A 314 -16.52 -14.92 -16.47
C GLY A 314 -17.48 -14.89 -17.66
N GLU A 315 -17.07 -14.32 -18.79
CA GLU A 315 -17.82 -14.40 -20.03
C GLU A 315 -17.65 -15.78 -20.67
N ILE A 316 -18.77 -16.43 -20.94
CA ILE A 316 -18.85 -17.71 -21.62
C ILE A 316 -19.49 -17.43 -22.97
N ARG A 317 -18.80 -17.85 -24.04
CA ARG A 317 -19.33 -17.85 -25.40
C ARG A 317 -19.61 -19.26 -25.87
N ASP A 318 -20.64 -19.37 -26.69
CA ASP A 318 -20.91 -20.55 -27.50
C ASP A 318 -19.77 -20.74 -28.51
N ARG A 319 -19.27 -21.96 -28.64
CA ARG A 319 -18.13 -22.27 -29.53
C ARG A 319 -18.53 -22.28 -31.01
N ASN A 320 -19.79 -22.59 -31.31
CA ASN A 320 -20.29 -22.75 -32.66
C ASN A 320 -20.86 -21.44 -33.20
N THR A 321 -21.52 -20.64 -32.34
CA THR A 321 -22.20 -19.41 -32.76
C THR A 321 -21.48 -18.13 -32.36
N GLY A 322 -20.49 -18.20 -31.46
CA GLY A 322 -19.81 -17.01 -30.90
C GLY A 322 -20.69 -16.15 -29.98
N ALA A 323 -21.96 -16.54 -29.77
CA ALA A 323 -22.93 -15.82 -28.96
C ALA A 323 -22.51 -15.82 -27.48
N ILE A 324 -22.74 -14.68 -26.80
CA ILE A 324 -22.47 -14.51 -25.38
C ILE A 324 -23.56 -15.23 -24.57
N ILE A 325 -23.16 -16.23 -23.80
CA ILE A 325 -24.01 -17.04 -22.92
C ILE A 325 -24.09 -16.40 -21.52
N THR A 326 -22.96 -15.90 -21.01
CA THR A 326 -22.88 -15.20 -19.71
C THR A 326 -22.29 -13.83 -19.87
N LYS A 327 -22.85 -12.84 -19.18
CA LYS A 327 -22.27 -11.49 -19.12
C LYS A 327 -20.99 -11.53 -18.29
N GLY A 328 -19.87 -11.11 -18.87
CA GLY A 328 -18.61 -10.99 -18.14
C GLY A 328 -18.59 -9.86 -17.11
N ALA A 329 -17.71 -9.97 -16.12
CA ALA A 329 -17.45 -8.98 -15.09
C ALA A 329 -16.45 -7.89 -15.58
N PRO A 330 -16.48 -6.66 -15.03
CA PRO A 330 -15.44 -5.65 -15.23
C PRO A 330 -14.07 -6.09 -14.69
N ASN A 331 -12.98 -5.42 -15.07
CA ASN A 331 -11.63 -5.79 -14.61
C ASN A 331 -11.33 -5.39 -13.18
N TYR A 332 -12.05 -4.41 -12.61
CA TYR A 332 -11.92 -4.06 -11.20
C TYR A 332 -13.10 -4.60 -10.40
N ASN A 333 -12.78 -5.26 -9.29
CA ASN A 333 -13.78 -5.77 -8.35
C ASN A 333 -14.59 -4.60 -7.78
N SER A 334 -15.92 -4.70 -7.78
CA SER A 334 -16.76 -3.65 -7.20
C SER A 334 -16.57 -3.49 -5.70
N TRP A 335 -16.18 -4.57 -5.03
CA TRP A 335 -15.78 -4.60 -3.63
C TRP A 335 -14.68 -5.66 -3.41
N ARG A 336 -13.91 -5.55 -2.34
CA ARG A 336 -12.97 -6.60 -1.90
C ARG A 336 -12.94 -6.64 -0.39
N LEU A 337 -12.96 -7.82 0.21
CA LEU A 337 -12.71 -7.99 1.64
C LEU A 337 -11.22 -8.26 1.85
N GLY A 338 -10.58 -7.52 2.74
CA GLY A 338 -9.16 -7.61 3.01
C GLY A 338 -8.88 -7.99 4.45
N PHE A 339 -7.82 -8.77 4.64
CA PHE A 339 -7.30 -9.18 5.94
C PHE A 339 -5.81 -8.83 6.02
N ASN A 340 -5.34 -8.53 7.22
CA ASN A 340 -3.94 -8.29 7.46
C ASN A 340 -3.51 -8.93 8.78
N LEU A 341 -2.32 -9.52 8.78
CA LEU A 341 -1.66 -10.02 9.97
C LEU A 341 -0.23 -9.48 9.99
N GLY A 342 0.10 -8.68 11.00
CA GLY A 342 1.42 -8.06 11.14
C GLY A 342 2.17 -8.58 12.36
N PHE A 343 3.46 -8.83 12.19
CA PHE A 343 4.41 -9.28 13.20
C PHE A 343 5.63 -8.35 13.26
N ASN A 344 6.00 -7.94 14.46
CA ASN A 344 7.31 -7.30 14.69
C ASN A 344 8.29 -8.40 15.10
N ILE A 345 9.22 -8.75 14.20
CA ILE A 345 10.19 -9.83 14.40
C ILE A 345 11.39 -9.31 15.20
N LEU A 346 11.92 -8.14 14.85
CA LEU A 346 13.04 -7.51 15.53
C LEU A 346 12.69 -6.09 16.03
N PRO A 347 13.27 -5.68 17.17
CA PRO A 347 14.08 -6.49 18.09
C PRO A 347 13.25 -7.57 18.78
N VAL A 348 13.85 -8.73 19.10
CA VAL A 348 13.19 -9.86 19.81
C VAL A 348 12.95 -9.48 21.27
N GLY A 349 12.03 -8.54 21.49
CA GLY A 349 11.60 -8.09 22.81
C GLY A 349 10.18 -8.54 23.07
N PHE A 350 9.97 -9.78 23.50
CA PHE A 350 8.67 -10.23 24.03
C PHE A 350 8.28 -9.45 25.31
N SER A 351 9.25 -8.81 25.95
CA SER A 351 9.13 -7.97 27.13
C SER A 351 9.96 -6.71 26.90
N SER A 352 9.30 -5.61 26.52
CA SER A 352 9.70 -4.19 26.62
C SER A 352 9.01 -3.45 25.49
N ALA A 353 8.02 -2.63 25.83
CA ALA A 353 7.31 -1.84 24.83
C ALA A 353 8.29 -0.85 24.16
N PRO A 354 8.26 -0.69 22.81
CA PRO A 354 9.04 0.32 22.09
C PRO A 354 8.84 1.75 22.65
N THR A 355 7.73 1.97 23.34
CA THR A 355 7.38 3.20 24.04
C THR A 355 8.36 3.62 25.12
N GLU A 356 9.04 2.71 25.82
CA GLU A 356 10.00 3.09 26.87
C GLU A 356 11.32 3.60 26.32
N GLN A 357 11.88 2.94 25.30
CA GLN A 357 13.07 3.44 24.61
C GLN A 357 12.79 4.76 23.89
N ARG A 358 11.60 4.89 23.28
CA ARG A 358 11.17 6.15 22.67
C ARG A 358 10.97 7.26 23.69
N ARG A 359 10.42 6.95 24.86
CA ARG A 359 10.32 7.89 25.99
C ARG A 359 11.70 8.30 26.52
N LYS A 360 12.63 7.35 26.66
CA LYS A 360 14.01 7.66 27.05
C LYS A 360 14.68 8.59 26.04
N ARG A 361 14.61 8.28 24.74
CA ARG A 361 15.14 9.17 23.69
C ARG A 361 14.48 10.54 23.67
N LEU A 362 13.16 10.63 23.91
CA LEU A 362 12.46 11.92 24.04
C LEU A 362 12.96 12.69 25.26
N LEU A 363 13.14 12.03 26.41
CA LEU A 363 13.71 12.65 27.60
C LEU A 363 15.15 13.10 27.37
N ASP A 364 15.98 12.27 26.72
CA ASP A 364 17.36 12.60 26.40
C ASP A 364 17.43 13.83 25.49
N ARG A 365 16.57 13.90 24.47
CA ARG A 365 16.45 15.10 23.60
C ARG A 365 15.99 16.33 24.36
N LEU A 366 14.98 16.22 25.23
CA LEU A 366 14.51 17.34 26.05
C LEU A 366 15.61 17.84 26.98
N VAL A 367 16.38 16.94 27.59
CA VAL A 367 17.52 17.28 28.45
C VAL A 367 18.64 17.95 27.63
N GLU A 368 18.88 17.50 26.41
CA GLU A 368 19.88 18.08 25.52
C GLU A 368 19.47 19.48 25.02
N GLU A 369 18.19 19.67 24.68
CA GLU A 369 17.60 20.97 24.35
C GLU A 369 17.63 21.93 25.54
N GLU A 370 17.30 21.46 26.76
CA GLU A 370 17.36 22.27 27.98
C GLU A 370 18.80 22.70 28.28
N ARG A 371 19.77 21.78 28.14
CA ARG A 371 21.20 22.11 28.26
C ARG A 371 21.65 23.10 27.18
N GLY A 372 21.15 22.96 25.96
CA GLY A 372 21.40 23.90 24.86
C GLY A 372 20.83 25.30 25.15
N ALA A 373 19.58 25.36 25.61
CA ALA A 373 18.89 26.58 26.01
C ALA A 373 19.59 27.26 27.18
N GLN A 374 20.06 26.49 28.17
CA GLN A 374 20.78 27.04 29.32
C GLN A 374 22.17 27.56 28.95
N LYS A 375 22.87 26.90 28.02
CA LYS A 375 24.11 27.44 27.45
C LYS A 375 23.85 28.77 26.71
N ALA A 376 22.78 28.85 25.94
CA ALA A 376 22.39 30.08 25.24
C ALA A 376 22.02 31.20 26.22
N ALA A 377 21.28 30.90 27.29
CA ALA A 377 20.93 31.84 28.34
C ALA A 377 22.19 32.39 29.06
N ASN A 378 23.14 31.51 29.42
CA ASN A 378 24.39 31.91 30.04
C ASN A 378 25.24 32.80 29.12
N GLN A 379 25.23 32.55 27.81
CA GLN A 379 25.90 33.43 26.83
C GLN A 379 25.21 34.80 26.74
N LEU A 380 23.88 34.83 26.82
CA LEU A 380 23.08 36.06 26.82
C LEU A 380 23.37 36.92 28.05
N ASP A 381 23.47 36.32 29.22
CA ASP A 381 23.83 37.05 30.45
C ASP A 381 25.27 37.54 30.42
N LYS A 382 26.19 36.76 29.84
CA LYS A 382 27.57 37.22 29.59
C LYS A 382 27.59 38.43 28.66
N LEU A 383 26.82 38.41 27.57
CA LEU A 383 26.69 39.55 26.65
C LEU A 383 26.08 40.79 27.32
N LYS A 384 25.05 40.61 28.18
CA LYS A 384 24.51 41.72 28.98
C LYS A 384 25.56 42.31 29.90
N SER A 385 26.36 41.48 30.60
CA SER A 385 27.42 41.96 31.49
C SER A 385 28.52 42.73 30.75
N VAL A 386 28.89 42.27 29.55
CA VAL A 386 29.85 42.98 28.69
C VAL A 386 29.28 44.31 28.22
N ARG A 387 28.01 44.35 27.81
CA ARG A 387 27.33 45.60 27.44
C ARG A 387 27.30 46.61 28.58
N LEU A 388 26.95 46.16 29.79
CA LEU A 388 26.86 47.01 30.97
C LEU A 388 28.24 47.56 31.38
N ASN A 389 29.30 46.75 31.25
CA ASN A 389 30.67 47.22 31.45
C ASN A 389 31.11 48.20 30.36
N ALA A 390 30.77 47.95 29.09
CA ALA A 390 31.06 48.87 28.00
C ALA A 390 30.30 50.20 28.14
N GLU A 391 29.05 50.18 28.61
CA GLU A 391 28.27 51.39 28.94
C GLU A 391 28.93 52.17 30.08
N LYS A 392 29.40 51.50 31.13
CA LYS A 392 30.15 52.14 32.23
C LYS A 392 31.49 52.73 31.77
N GLU A 393 32.23 52.04 30.90
CA GLU A 393 33.47 52.57 30.33
C GLU A 393 33.21 53.77 29.42
N LEU A 394 32.15 53.73 28.60
CA LEU A 394 31.71 54.87 27.79
C LEU A 394 31.32 56.09 28.66
N GLU A 395 30.61 55.86 29.76
CA GLU A 395 30.24 56.93 30.70
C GLU A 395 31.49 57.54 31.38
N LYS A 396 32.48 56.71 31.70
CA LYS A 396 33.75 57.15 32.27
C LYS A 396 34.57 57.98 31.28
N ILE A 397 34.66 57.54 30.02
CA ILE A 397 35.31 58.28 28.93
C ILE A 397 34.58 59.61 28.68
N LYS A 398 33.24 59.62 28.74
CA LYS A 398 32.44 60.83 28.58
C LYS A 398 32.72 61.84 29.70
N LEU A 399 32.81 61.40 30.95
CA LEU A 399 33.18 62.25 32.08
C LEU A 399 34.62 62.79 31.98
N GLU A 400 35.57 61.99 31.49
CA GLU A 400 36.94 62.44 31.24
C GLU A 400 37.03 63.47 30.09
N LEU A 401 36.16 63.37 29.09
CA LEU A 401 36.05 64.35 27.99
C LEU A 401 35.33 65.65 28.41
N GLU A 402 34.32 65.57 29.29
CA GLU A 402 33.58 66.74 29.78
C GLU A 402 34.31 67.49 30.92
N GLY A 403 35.13 66.81 31.71
CA GLY A 403 35.97 67.41 32.77
C GLY A 403 37.32 67.96 32.29
N GLY A 404 37.63 67.84 30.99
CA GLY A 404 38.85 68.32 30.36
C GLY A 404 38.74 69.68 29.63
N GLN A 405 37.64 70.40 29.82
CA GLN A 405 37.49 71.83 29.48
C GLN A 405 37.61 72.66 30.75
#